data_AF-A0A1F4URC0-F1
#
_entry.id   AF-A0A1F4URC0-F1
#
_cell.length_a   1.000
_cell.length_b   1.000
_cell.length_c   1.000
_cell.angle_alpha   90.00
_cell.angle_beta   90.00
_cell.angle_gamma   90.00
#
_symmetry.space_group_name_H-M   'P 1'
#
loop_
_entity.id
_entity.type
_entity.pdbx_description
1 polymer ?
#
loop_
_entity_poly.entity_id
_entity_poly.type
_entity_poly.pdbx_seq_one_letter_code
_entity_poly.pdbx_strand_id
1 'polypeptide(L)'
;MPELLANYKGKSLTRLLIYIFITFLILGLSVGYVVGKIGERKAAQEALSQKTPTEQAFYEGTITFIEPRLHLEDEISYVLVDKNGNDIILLKAEDQKLEIAEGHYGTVYGEEDKTVKNEDYLMVDKVVIKNGSN
;
A
#
# COMPACT_ATOMS: atom_id res chain seq x y z
N MET A 1 61.16 -37.25 6.76
CA MET A 1 60.92 -35.87 7.23
C MET A 1 59.58 -35.79 7.95
N PRO A 2 59.54 -35.91 9.30
CA PRO A 2 58.33 -35.63 10.07
C PRO A 2 58.59 -34.72 11.28
N GLU A 3 59.45 -33.70 11.16
CA GLU A 3 59.84 -32.86 12.32
C GLU A 3 59.22 -31.46 12.35
N LEU A 4 58.38 -31.07 11.39
CA LEU A 4 57.87 -29.69 11.30
C LEU A 4 56.55 -29.42 12.02
N LEU A 5 56.01 -30.37 12.81
CA LEU A 5 54.74 -30.18 13.52
C LEU A 5 54.82 -30.25 15.06
N ALA A 6 56.01 -30.41 15.64
CA ALA A 6 56.12 -30.70 17.07
C ALA A 6 56.39 -29.50 17.99
N ASN A 7 56.46 -28.26 17.51
CA ASN A 7 56.92 -27.16 18.37
C ASN A 7 56.33 -25.75 18.12
N TYR A 8 55.06 -25.63 17.71
CA TYR A 8 54.34 -24.36 17.88
C TYR A 8 53.80 -24.24 19.30
N LYS A 9 54.75 -23.95 20.21
CA LYS A 9 54.62 -23.46 21.59
C LYS A 9 53.23 -22.85 21.87
N GLY A 10 52.33 -23.61 22.49
CA GLY A 10 50.89 -23.32 22.66
C GLY A 10 50.52 -21.97 23.31
N LYS A 11 51.49 -21.22 23.82
CA LYS A 11 51.31 -19.87 24.37
C LYS A 11 51.15 -18.78 23.29
N SER A 12 51.63 -19.00 22.05
CA SER A 12 51.39 -18.07 20.94
C SER A 12 50.06 -18.33 20.23
N LEU A 13 49.61 -19.60 20.21
CA LEU A 13 48.37 -20.00 19.57
C LEU A 13 47.14 -19.47 20.33
N THR A 14 47.17 -19.54 21.67
CA THR A 14 46.14 -18.95 22.52
C THR A 14 46.05 -17.43 22.37
N ARG A 15 47.21 -16.75 22.24
CA ARG A 15 47.24 -15.30 22.01
C ARG A 15 46.64 -14.93 20.64
N LEU A 16 46.93 -15.70 19.60
CA LEU A 16 46.39 -15.49 18.27
C LEU A 16 44.87 -15.74 18.22
N LEU A 17 44.38 -16.76 18.93
CA LEU A 17 42.95 -17.03 19.09
C LEU A 17 42.22 -15.85 19.77
N ILE A 18 42.81 -15.29 20.82
CA ILE A 18 42.25 -14.11 21.53
C ILE A 18 42.16 -12.90 20.59
N TYR A 19 43.20 -12.64 19.79
CA TYR A 19 43.15 -11.54 18.83
C TYR A 19 42.05 -11.73 17.79
N ILE A 20 41.94 -12.92 17.19
CA ILE A 20 40.89 -13.24 16.23
C ILE A 20 39.50 -13.07 16.86
N PHE A 21 39.31 -13.57 18.08
CA PHE A 21 38.04 -13.46 18.80
C PHE A 21 37.63 -11.99 19.03
N ILE A 22 38.56 -11.15 19.48
CA ILE A 22 38.30 -9.71 19.68
C ILE A 22 37.95 -9.03 18.36
N THR A 23 38.66 -9.35 17.27
CA THR A 23 38.37 -8.80 15.93
C THR A 23 36.96 -9.15 15.47
N PHE A 24 36.54 -10.41 15.60
CA PHE A 24 35.18 -10.84 15.25
C PHE A 24 34.11 -10.22 16.15
N LEU A 25 34.40 -10.00 17.44
CA LEU A 25 33.47 -9.36 18.37
C LEU A 25 33.20 -7.90 17.99
N ILE A 26 34.25 -7.14 17.64
CA ILE A 26 34.11 -5.75 17.18
C ILE A 26 33.35 -5.69 15.85
N LEU A 27 33.65 -6.60 14.91
CA LEU A 27 32.93 -6.69 13.63
C LEU A 27 31.45 -7.03 13.85
N GLY A 28 31.14 -8.02 14.69
CA GLY A 28 29.78 -8.43 14.99
C GLY A 28 28.95 -7.30 15.61
N LEU A 29 29.52 -6.58 16.57
CA LEU A 29 28.86 -5.40 17.18
C LEU A 29 28.63 -4.28 16.16
N SER A 30 29.59 -4.06 15.26
CA SER A 30 29.49 -3.03 14.22
C SER A 30 28.37 -3.35 13.22
N VAL A 31 28.26 -4.60 12.78
CA VAL A 31 27.19 -5.06 11.88
C VAL A 31 25.83 -4.97 12.58
N GLY A 32 25.73 -5.40 13.85
CA GLY A 32 24.50 -5.30 14.63
C GLY A 32 24.00 -3.86 14.78
N TYR A 33 24.90 -2.90 15.01
CA TYR A 33 24.53 -1.49 15.14
C TYR A 33 24.00 -0.89 13.82
N VAL A 34 24.62 -1.24 12.69
CA VAL A 34 24.17 -0.77 11.36
C VAL A 34 22.81 -1.36 10.99
N VAL A 35 22.60 -2.65 11.24
CA VAL A 35 21.32 -3.33 10.97
C VAL A 35 20.21 -2.80 11.88
N GLY A 36 20.48 -2.60 13.17
CA GLY A 36 19.51 -2.03 14.12
C GLY A 36 19.02 -0.64 13.70
N LYS A 37 19.94 0.23 13.27
CA LYS A 37 19.60 1.59 12.82
C LYS A 37 18.79 1.61 11.50
N ILE A 38 18.96 0.62 10.64
CA ILE A 38 18.15 0.45 9.42
C ILE A 38 16.77 -0.11 9.78
N GLY A 39 16.68 -1.02 10.74
CA GLY A 39 15.43 -1.57 11.26
C GLY A 39 14.53 -0.51 11.90
N GLU A 40 15.09 0.37 12.72
CA GLU A 40 14.33 1.49 13.34
C GLU A 40 13.79 2.48 12.30
N ARG A 41 14.54 2.74 11.21
CA ARG A 41 14.05 3.57 10.10
C ARG A 41 12.89 2.93 9.35
N LYS A 42 12.92 1.60 9.15
CA LYS A 42 11.81 0.87 8.55
C LYS A 42 10.57 0.86 9.45
N ALA A 43 10.75 0.65 10.76
CA ALA A 43 9.65 0.69 11.73
C ALA A 43 9.01 2.08 11.85
N ALA A 44 9.81 3.16 11.81
CA ALA A 44 9.28 4.53 11.82
C ALA A 44 8.56 4.90 10.52
N GLN A 45 8.98 4.33 9.38
CA GLN A 45 8.33 4.54 8.08
C GLN A 45 7.05 3.71 7.94
N GLU A 46 6.97 2.52 8.56
CA GLU A 46 5.75 1.73 8.68
C GLU A 46 4.74 2.36 9.66
N ALA A 47 5.20 3.01 10.74
CA ALA A 47 4.34 3.75 11.68
C ALA A 47 3.75 5.04 11.08
N LEU A 48 4.41 5.67 10.11
CA LEU A 48 3.86 6.80 9.33
C LEU A 48 2.94 6.35 8.19
N SER A 49 2.91 5.04 7.89
CA SER A 49 2.04 4.45 6.86
C SER A 49 0.75 3.85 7.44
N GLN A 50 0.51 3.99 8.75
CA GLN A 50 -0.84 3.86 9.29
C GLN A 50 -1.64 5.10 8.86
N LYS A 51 -2.09 5.08 7.59
CA LYS A 51 -3.27 5.82 7.14
C LYS A 51 -4.33 5.55 8.22
N THR A 52 -4.72 6.59 8.97
CA THR A 52 -5.99 6.60 9.71
C THR A 52 -7.01 5.88 8.82
N PRO A 53 -7.83 4.93 9.31
CA PRO A 53 -8.83 4.31 8.46
C PRO A 53 -9.68 5.44 7.87
N THR A 54 -9.45 5.77 6.59
CA THR A 54 -10.32 6.68 5.86
C THR A 54 -11.69 6.02 5.96
N GLU A 55 -12.66 6.68 6.58
CA GLU A 55 -14.02 6.18 6.55
C GLU A 55 -14.39 6.02 5.08
N GLN A 56 -14.49 4.76 4.64
CA GLN A 56 -14.82 4.45 3.26
C GLN A 56 -16.26 4.90 3.04
N ALA A 57 -16.45 5.92 2.21
CA ALA A 57 -17.76 6.43 1.88
C ALA A 57 -18.51 5.39 1.02
N PHE A 58 -19.83 5.37 1.16
CA PHE A 58 -20.67 4.49 0.36
C PHE A 58 -21.97 5.15 -0.06
N TYR A 59 -22.39 4.85 -1.28
CA TYR A 59 -23.62 5.36 -1.87
C TYR A 59 -24.38 4.26 -2.59
N GLU A 60 -25.70 4.37 -2.66
CA GLU A 60 -26.56 3.42 -3.37
C GLU A 60 -27.29 4.09 -4.53
N GLY A 61 -27.26 3.46 -5.70
CA GLY A 61 -27.89 4.00 -6.90
C GLY A 61 -27.62 3.13 -8.13
N THR A 62 -28.02 3.65 -9.29
CA THR A 62 -27.76 3.05 -10.59
C THR A 62 -26.53 3.73 -11.21
N ILE A 63 -25.54 2.92 -11.61
CA ILE A 63 -24.32 3.43 -12.25
C ILE A 63 -24.66 3.76 -13.70
N THR A 64 -24.45 5.01 -14.10
CA THR A 64 -24.81 5.52 -15.43
C THR A 64 -23.61 6.16 -16.09
N PHE A 65 -23.37 5.84 -17.37
CA PHE A 65 -22.33 6.48 -18.15
C PHE A 65 -22.70 7.94 -18.47
N ILE A 66 -21.73 8.85 -18.37
CA ILE A 66 -21.84 10.25 -18.75
C ILE A 66 -20.78 10.60 -19.79
N GLU A 67 -21.11 11.57 -20.65
CA GLU A 67 -20.20 12.02 -21.71
C GLU A 67 -18.86 12.51 -21.11
N PRO A 68 -17.71 11.85 -21.38
CA PRO A 68 -16.42 12.17 -20.76
C PRO A 68 -15.94 13.60 -21.05
N ARG A 69 -16.50 14.22 -22.10
CA ARG A 69 -16.20 15.61 -22.49
C ARG A 69 -16.57 16.64 -21.42
N LEU A 70 -17.46 16.28 -20.49
CA LEU A 70 -17.89 17.15 -19.39
C LEU A 70 -16.82 17.28 -18.29
N HIS A 71 -16.02 16.22 -18.08
CA HIS A 71 -14.99 16.13 -17.05
C HIS A 71 -13.66 15.61 -17.63
N LEU A 72 -13.23 16.19 -18.75
CA LEU A 72 -12.06 15.73 -19.52
C LEU A 72 -10.75 15.78 -18.72
N GLU A 73 -10.64 16.74 -17.79
CA GLU A 73 -9.45 16.95 -16.95
C GLU A 73 -9.34 15.92 -15.82
N ASP A 74 -10.49 15.38 -15.37
CA ASP A 74 -10.58 14.44 -14.25
C ASP A 74 -10.78 13.00 -14.71
N GLU A 75 -10.93 12.75 -16.02
CA GLU A 75 -11.18 11.43 -16.64
C GLU A 75 -12.42 10.72 -16.08
N ILE A 76 -13.43 11.49 -15.67
CA ILE A 76 -14.69 10.97 -15.11
C ILE A 76 -15.68 10.69 -16.24
N SER A 77 -16.26 9.50 -16.23
CA SER A 77 -17.18 9.01 -17.26
C SER A 77 -18.42 8.31 -16.70
N TYR A 78 -18.60 8.30 -15.37
CA TYR A 78 -19.76 7.66 -14.73
C TYR A 78 -20.32 8.53 -13.61
N VAL A 79 -21.61 8.39 -13.35
CA VAL A 79 -22.33 9.02 -12.25
C VAL A 79 -23.23 7.98 -11.58
N LEU A 80 -23.42 8.12 -10.27
CA LEU A 80 -24.40 7.33 -9.53
C LEU A 80 -25.73 8.07 -9.50
N VAL A 81 -26.81 7.42 -9.91
CA VAL A 81 -28.14 8.04 -10.02
C VAL A 81 -29.11 7.41 -9.02
N ASP A 82 -29.94 8.23 -8.37
CA ASP A 82 -30.98 7.77 -7.45
C ASP A 82 -32.17 7.11 -8.18
N LYS A 83 -33.17 6.65 -7.42
CA LYS A 83 -34.40 6.04 -7.98
C LYS A 83 -35.28 7.02 -8.76
N ASN A 84 -35.08 8.32 -8.58
CA ASN A 84 -35.84 9.39 -9.23
C ASN A 84 -35.14 9.94 -10.48
N GLY A 85 -33.91 9.49 -10.76
CA GLY A 85 -33.11 10.00 -11.87
C GLY A 85 -32.21 11.18 -11.52
N ASN A 86 -32.02 11.49 -10.23
CA ASN A 86 -31.12 12.56 -9.80
C ASN A 86 -29.70 12.04 -9.59
N ASP A 87 -28.72 12.86 -9.98
CA ASP A 87 -27.31 12.58 -9.76
C ASP A 87 -26.98 12.65 -8.25
N ILE A 88 -26.34 11.60 -7.74
CA ILE A 88 -25.88 11.49 -6.35
C ILE A 88 -24.43 11.96 -6.25
N ILE A 89 -23.54 11.32 -7.02
CA ILE A 89 -22.10 11.59 -6.99
C ILE A 89 -21.44 11.11 -8.28
N LEU A 90 -20.40 11.81 -8.72
CA LEU A 90 -19.54 11.40 -9.82
C LEU A 90 -18.69 10.18 -9.42
N LEU A 91 -18.43 9.28 -10.36
CA LEU A 91 -17.70 8.04 -10.10
C LEU A 91 -16.44 7.97 -10.96
N LYS A 92 -15.31 7.67 -10.32
CA LYS A 92 -14.03 7.40 -10.97
C LYS A 92 -13.47 6.06 -10.52
N ALA A 93 -12.89 5.28 -11.43
CA ALA A 93 -12.18 4.05 -11.09
C ALA A 93 -10.93 3.93 -11.96
N GLU A 94 -9.88 3.31 -11.41
CA GLU A 94 -8.64 3.02 -12.16
C GLU A 94 -8.77 1.80 -13.08
N ASP A 95 -9.83 1.00 -12.89
CA ASP A 95 -10.09 -0.23 -13.63
C ASP A 95 -11.50 -0.23 -14.27
N GLN A 96 -11.81 -1.32 -14.98
CA GLN A 96 -13.05 -1.48 -15.75
C GLN A 96 -14.30 -1.79 -14.88
N LYS A 97 -14.24 -1.72 -13.54
CA LYS A 97 -15.37 -2.09 -12.65
C LYS A 97 -16.64 -1.29 -12.95
N LEU A 98 -16.51 -0.01 -13.30
CA LEU A 98 -17.65 0.86 -13.57
C LEU A 98 -18.28 0.57 -14.93
N GLU A 99 -17.47 0.23 -15.93
CA GLU A 99 -17.93 -0.22 -17.25
C GLU A 99 -18.73 -1.52 -17.13
N ILE A 100 -18.25 -2.47 -16.33
CA ILE A 100 -18.93 -3.75 -16.12
C ILE A 100 -20.23 -3.58 -15.31
N ALA A 101 -20.27 -2.60 -14.40
CA ALA A 101 -21.40 -2.34 -13.53
C ALA A 101 -22.39 -1.32 -14.11
N GLU A 102 -22.17 -0.81 -15.31
CA GLU A 102 -23.06 0.16 -15.97
C GLU A 102 -24.49 -0.39 -16.08
N GLY A 103 -25.47 0.46 -15.78
CA GLY A 103 -26.90 0.12 -15.84
C GLY A 103 -27.40 -0.73 -14.68
N HIS A 104 -26.53 -1.18 -13.77
CA HIS A 104 -26.91 -1.96 -12.62
C HIS A 104 -27.14 -1.08 -11.37
N TYR A 105 -28.14 -1.47 -10.58
CA TYR A 105 -28.37 -0.92 -9.25
C TYR A 105 -27.44 -1.60 -8.23
N GLY A 106 -26.76 -0.81 -7.42
CA GLY A 106 -25.80 -1.34 -6.45
C GLY A 106 -25.34 -0.34 -5.41
N THR A 107 -24.47 -0.82 -4.54
CA THR A 107 -23.76 -0.01 -3.55
C THR A 107 -22.32 0.18 -4.02
N VAL A 108 -21.86 1.42 -4.07
CA VAL A 108 -20.50 1.79 -4.48
C VAL A 108 -19.74 2.28 -3.26
N TYR A 109 -18.53 1.77 -3.06
CA TYR A 109 -17.64 2.09 -1.94
C TYR A 109 -16.36 2.73 -2.46
N GLY A 110 -15.86 3.75 -1.77
CA GLY A 110 -14.66 4.46 -2.18
C GLY A 110 -14.20 5.55 -1.22
N GLU A 111 -13.19 6.30 -1.64
CA GLU A 111 -12.75 7.53 -0.99
C GLU A 111 -13.39 8.74 -1.71
N GLU A 112 -14.02 9.64 -0.96
CA GLU A 112 -14.51 10.92 -1.50
C GLU A 112 -13.34 11.85 -1.79
N ASP A 113 -13.39 12.53 -2.94
CA ASP A 113 -12.41 13.53 -3.35
C ASP A 113 -13.08 14.57 -4.25
N LYS A 114 -12.32 15.59 -4.69
CA LYS A 114 -12.84 16.72 -5.46
C LYS A 114 -12.17 16.85 -6.82
N THR A 115 -12.98 17.14 -7.83
CA THR A 115 -12.48 17.46 -9.18
C THR A 115 -11.74 18.80 -9.19
N VAL A 116 -11.04 19.10 -10.28
CA VAL A 116 -10.42 20.42 -10.52
C VAL A 116 -11.45 21.57 -10.41
N LYS A 117 -12.72 21.29 -10.72
CA LYS A 117 -13.84 22.24 -10.62
C LYS A 117 -14.51 22.28 -9.25
N ASN A 118 -13.97 21.59 -8.24
CA ASN A 118 -14.48 21.53 -6.87
C ASN A 118 -15.84 20.80 -6.75
N GLU A 119 -16.13 19.88 -7.68
CA GLU A 119 -17.27 18.96 -7.61
C GLU A 119 -16.88 17.67 -6.89
N ASP A 120 -17.78 17.12 -6.10
CA ASP A 120 -17.50 15.89 -5.34
C ASP A 120 -17.54 14.67 -6.27
N TYR A 121 -16.52 13.82 -6.15
CA TYR A 121 -16.46 12.53 -6.82
C TYR A 121 -16.03 11.43 -5.85
N LEU A 122 -16.41 10.19 -6.17
CA LEU A 122 -16.01 9.01 -5.42
C LEU A 122 -14.97 8.24 -6.23
N MET A 123 -13.77 8.09 -5.67
CA MET A 123 -12.78 7.13 -6.19
C MET A 123 -13.18 5.73 -5.75
N VAL A 124 -13.69 4.95 -6.70
CA VAL A 124 -14.37 3.69 -6.44
C VAL A 124 -13.38 2.56 -6.21
N ASP A 125 -13.42 1.99 -5.01
CA ASP A 125 -12.70 0.78 -4.65
C ASP A 125 -13.50 -0.47 -5.02
N LYS A 126 -14.80 -0.48 -4.70
CA LYS A 126 -15.65 -1.67 -4.78
C LYS A 126 -17.08 -1.33 -5.19
N VAL A 127 -17.66 -2.18 -6.04
CA VAL A 127 -19.07 -2.14 -6.43
C VAL A 127 -19.76 -3.44 -6.00
N VAL A 128 -20.91 -3.33 -5.35
CA VAL A 128 -21.77 -4.45 -4.97
C VAL A 128 -23.09 -4.33 -5.71
N ILE A 129 -23.25 -5.13 -6.78
CA ILE A 129 -24.47 -5.17 -7.57
C ILE A 129 -25.57 -5.90 -6.80
N LYS A 130 -26.74 -5.26 -6.65
CA LYS A 130 -27.92 -5.87 -6.06
C LYS A 130 -28.79 -6.45 -7.17
N ASN A 131 -28.68 -7.75 -7.40
CA ASN A 131 -29.60 -8.44 -8.30
C ASN A 131 -31.00 -8.51 -7.67
N GLY A 132 -31.98 -7.93 -8.35
CA GLY A 132 -33.39 -8.11 -8.02
C GLY A 132 -33.83 -9.54 -8.31
N SER A 133 -33.59 -10.46 -7.37
CA SER A 133 -34.29 -11.74 -7.36
C SER A 133 -35.65 -11.51 -6.72
N ASN A 134 -36.71 -11.49 -7.53
CA ASN A 134 -38.05 -11.85 -7.08
C ASN A 134 -38.16 -13.37 -7.00
#